data_AF-F4WIS3-F1
#
_entry.id   AF-F4WIS3-F1
#
_cell.length_a   1.000
_cell.length_b   1.000
_cell.length_c   1.000
_cell.angle_alpha   90.00
_cell.angle_beta   90.00
_cell.angle_gamma   90.00
#
_symmetry.space_group_name_H-M   'P 1'
#
loop_
_entity.id
_entity.type
_entity.pdbx_description
1 polymer ?
#
loop_
_entity_poly.entity_id
_entity_poly.type
_entity_poly.pdbx_seq_one_letter_code
_entity_poly.pdbx_strand_id
1 'polypeptide(L)'
;MMEVLGAPQTHLGLKAMIQEVDEDGDGRISFREFLLIYRKARAGELEQDSGLSQLARLTEVDVDEVGVTGAKNFFEAKIEQLRKASKFEDEIRMEQEERKREEEEKAARREQFRQKAAIFGK
;
A
#
# COMPACT_ATOMS: atom_id res chain seq x y z
N MET A 1 -3.95 1.93 0.30
CA MET A 1 -4.63 0.65 0.61
C MET A 1 -5.08 -0.08 -0.65
N MET A 2 -5.99 0.49 -1.45
CA MET A 2 -6.51 -0.17 -2.66
C MET A 2 -5.45 -0.49 -3.72
N GLU A 3 -4.41 0.35 -3.86
CA GLU A 3 -3.25 0.09 -4.73
C GLU A 3 -2.48 -1.18 -4.33
N VAL A 4 -2.24 -1.36 -3.02
CA VAL A 4 -1.55 -2.53 -2.46
C VAL A 4 -2.35 -3.83 -2.69
N LEU A 5 -3.67 -3.71 -2.78
CA LEU A 5 -4.56 -4.83 -3.04
C LEU A 5 -4.66 -5.18 -4.53
N GLY A 6 -4.01 -4.42 -5.42
CA GLY A 6 -4.03 -4.66 -6.87
C GLY A 6 -5.28 -4.14 -7.58
N ALA A 7 -6.11 -3.34 -6.89
CA ALA A 7 -7.31 -2.71 -7.43
C ALA A 7 -7.24 -1.19 -7.21
N PRO A 8 -6.35 -0.48 -7.90
CA PRO A 8 -6.19 0.97 -7.71
C PRO A 8 -7.51 1.69 -7.97
N GLN A 9 -7.81 2.66 -7.12
CA GLN A 9 -9.04 3.47 -7.19
C GLN A 9 -8.69 4.94 -7.35
N THR A 10 -9.55 5.69 -8.03
CA THR A 10 -9.41 7.14 -8.10
C THR A 10 -9.76 7.77 -6.75
N HIS A 11 -9.29 9.00 -6.50
CA HIS A 11 -9.65 9.73 -5.29
C HIS A 11 -11.18 9.91 -5.13
N LEU A 12 -11.90 10.10 -6.25
CA LEU A 12 -13.37 10.14 -6.25
C LEU A 12 -13.97 8.77 -5.90
N GLY A 13 -13.41 7.69 -6.44
CA GLY A 13 -13.83 6.33 -6.11
C GLY A 13 -13.64 6.00 -4.63
N LEU A 14 -12.49 6.37 -4.05
CA LEU A 14 -12.24 6.20 -2.62
C LEU A 14 -13.23 6.98 -1.75
N LYS A 15 -13.57 8.21 -2.13
CA LYS A 15 -14.59 9.00 -1.42
C LYS A 15 -15.96 8.34 -1.48
N ALA A 16 -16.37 7.85 -2.64
CA ALA A 16 -17.63 7.13 -2.80
C ALA A 16 -17.66 5.86 -1.94
N MET A 17 -16.56 5.10 -1.91
CA MET A 17 -16.43 3.90 -1.06
C MET A 17 -16.60 4.22 0.43
N ILE A 18 -15.99 5.31 0.92
CA ILE A 18 -16.16 5.74 2.32
C ILE A 18 -17.62 6.11 2.58
N GLN A 19 -18.20 6.97 1.74
CA GLN A 19 -19.59 7.45 1.88
C GLN A 19 -20.63 6.32 1.88
N GLU A 20 -20.36 5.20 1.23
CA GLU A 20 -21.28 4.07 1.17
C GLU A 20 -21.40 3.30 2.51
N VAL A 21 -20.38 3.37 3.37
CA VAL A 21 -20.34 2.62 4.64
C VAL A 21 -20.13 3.48 5.88
N ASP A 22 -19.80 4.76 5.71
CA ASP A 22 -19.68 5.77 6.75
C ASP A 22 -21.07 6.10 7.33
N GLU A 23 -21.43 5.44 8.43
CA GLU A 23 -22.73 5.59 9.10
C GLU A 23 -22.74 6.77 10.09
N ASP A 24 -21.56 7.17 10.60
CA ASP A 24 -21.43 8.26 11.58
C ASP A 24 -21.03 9.62 10.97
N GLY A 25 -20.61 9.63 9.70
CA GLY A 25 -20.31 10.81 8.93
C GLY A 25 -18.96 11.45 9.27
N ASP A 26 -18.03 10.72 9.89
CA ASP A 26 -16.70 11.24 10.25
C ASP A 26 -15.72 11.30 9.06
N GLY A 27 -16.12 10.77 7.90
CA GLY A 27 -15.33 10.73 6.68
C GLY A 27 -14.21 9.70 6.71
N ARG A 28 -14.26 8.75 7.65
CA ARG A 28 -13.33 7.63 7.82
C ARG A 28 -14.11 6.32 7.82
N ILE A 29 -13.39 5.22 7.98
CA ILE A 29 -13.99 3.89 8.11
C ILE A 29 -13.52 3.34 9.45
N SER A 30 -14.44 3.30 10.42
CA SER A 30 -14.26 2.61 11.69
C SER A 30 -14.19 1.10 11.48
N PHE A 31 -13.72 0.36 12.48
CA PHE A 31 -13.67 -1.10 12.40
C PHE A 31 -15.06 -1.73 12.17
N ARG A 32 -16.13 -1.15 12.74
CA ARG A 32 -17.49 -1.63 12.54
C ARG A 32 -17.96 -1.43 11.10
N GLU A 33 -17.67 -0.28 10.50
CA GLU A 33 -18.02 0.02 9.10
C GLU A 33 -17.17 -0.80 8.12
N PHE A 34 -15.92 -1.10 8.49
CA PHE A 34 -15.11 -2.04 7.73
C PHE A 34 -15.76 -3.43 7.67
N LEU A 35 -16.28 -3.94 8.79
CA LEU A 35 -17.04 -5.21 8.80
C LEU A 35 -18.34 -5.12 8.00
N LEU A 36 -18.97 -3.93 7.96
CA LEU A 36 -20.18 -3.70 7.19
C LEU A 36 -19.95 -3.92 5.69
N ILE A 37 -18.75 -3.60 5.17
CA ILE A 37 -18.39 -3.87 3.77
C ILE A 37 -18.60 -5.34 3.42
N TYR A 38 -18.06 -6.27 4.24
CA TYR A 38 -18.17 -7.71 4.01
C TYR A 38 -19.61 -8.21 4.20
N ARG A 39 -20.34 -7.66 5.18
CA ARG A 39 -21.77 -7.95 5.35
C ARG A 39 -22.56 -7.60 4.08
N LYS A 40 -22.36 -6.37 3.56
CA LYS A 40 -23.02 -5.89 2.34
C LYS A 40 -22.61 -6.71 1.11
N ALA A 41 -21.33 -7.07 0.99
CA ALA A 41 -20.82 -7.91 -0.08
C ALA A 41 -21.53 -9.27 -0.10
N ARG A 42 -21.58 -9.94 1.06
CA ARG A 42 -22.24 -11.25 1.21
C ARG A 42 -23.76 -11.17 0.98
N ALA A 43 -24.38 -10.06 1.36
CA ALA A 43 -25.80 -9.81 1.11
C ALA A 43 -26.13 -9.44 -0.35
N GLY A 44 -25.11 -9.24 -1.20
CA GLY A 44 -25.30 -8.78 -2.59
C GLY A 44 -25.80 -7.33 -2.68
N GLU A 45 -25.58 -6.54 -1.63
CA GLU A 45 -26.01 -5.13 -1.54
C GLU A 45 -25.00 -4.17 -2.18
N LEU A 46 -23.78 -4.63 -2.47
CA LEU A 46 -22.77 -3.84 -3.16
C LEU A 46 -22.98 -3.90 -4.68
N GLU A 47 -22.81 -2.77 -5.35
CA GLU A 47 -22.81 -2.73 -6.82
C GLU A 47 -21.72 -3.66 -7.40
N GLN A 48 -22.06 -4.39 -8.45
CA GLN A 48 -21.13 -5.27 -9.15
C GLN A 48 -19.94 -4.45 -9.66
N ASP A 49 -18.74 -4.97 -9.43
CA ASP A 49 -17.47 -4.33 -9.79
C ASP A 49 -17.19 -2.95 -9.16
N SER A 50 -17.98 -2.54 -8.16
CA SER A 50 -17.64 -1.41 -7.31
C SER A 50 -16.31 -1.63 -6.55
N GLY A 51 -15.71 -0.54 -6.08
CA GLY A 51 -14.48 -0.60 -5.28
C GLY A 51 -14.63 -1.46 -4.02
N LEU A 52 -15.78 -1.39 -3.33
CA LEU A 52 -16.06 -2.23 -2.16
C LEU A 52 -16.25 -3.70 -2.53
N SER A 53 -16.91 -3.99 -3.66
CA SER A 53 -17.08 -5.35 -4.16
C SER A 53 -15.73 -5.99 -4.53
N GLN A 54 -14.83 -5.21 -5.15
CA GLN A 54 -13.46 -5.65 -5.42
C GLN A 54 -12.66 -5.87 -4.13
N LEU A 55 -12.77 -4.96 -3.15
CA LEU A 55 -12.12 -5.09 -1.84
C LEU A 55 -12.50 -6.41 -1.14
N ALA A 56 -13.79 -6.73 -1.09
CA ALA A 56 -14.28 -7.97 -0.48
C ALA A 56 -13.69 -9.20 -1.19
N ARG A 57 -13.79 -9.26 -2.53
CA ARG A 57 -13.24 -10.40 -3.32
C ARG A 57 -11.74 -10.60 -3.17
N LEU A 58 -10.96 -9.52 -3.01
CA LEU A 58 -9.50 -9.59 -2.94
C LEU A 58 -8.96 -10.03 -1.57
N THR A 59 -9.82 -10.03 -0.55
CA THR A 59 -9.43 -10.22 0.85
C THR A 59 -10.20 -11.34 1.56
N GLU A 60 -11.32 -11.78 1.00
CA GLU A 60 -12.16 -12.85 1.54
C GLU A 60 -11.92 -14.18 0.80
N VAL A 61 -12.13 -15.29 1.51
CA VAL A 61 -12.12 -16.65 0.97
C VAL A 61 -13.29 -17.42 1.58
N ASP A 62 -14.06 -18.11 0.76
CA ASP A 62 -15.18 -18.94 1.22
C ASP A 62 -14.66 -20.27 1.76
N VAL A 63 -14.61 -20.39 3.09
CA VAL A 63 -14.11 -21.58 3.79
C VAL A 63 -15.03 -22.79 3.60
N ASP A 64 -16.33 -22.59 3.39
CA ASP A 64 -17.27 -23.69 3.14
C ASP A 64 -17.01 -24.32 1.76
N GLU A 65 -16.59 -23.50 0.79
CA GLU A 65 -16.20 -23.96 -0.54
C GLU A 65 -14.77 -24.57 -0.57
N VAL A 66 -13.77 -23.87 -0.04
CA VAL A 66 -12.35 -24.28 -0.17
C VAL A 66 -11.84 -25.17 0.96
N GLY A 67 -12.59 -25.28 2.05
CA GLY A 67 -12.19 -25.96 3.27
C GLY A 67 -11.08 -25.25 4.06
N VAL A 68 -10.86 -25.70 5.30
CA VAL A 68 -9.88 -25.08 6.22
C VAL A 68 -8.45 -25.08 5.66
N THR A 69 -8.07 -26.14 4.96
CA THR A 69 -6.75 -26.24 4.32
C THR A 69 -6.61 -25.26 3.14
N GLY A 70 -7.65 -25.09 2.34
CA GLY A 70 -7.66 -24.12 1.24
C GLY A 70 -7.54 -22.68 1.76
N ALA A 71 -8.30 -22.35 2.81
CA ALA A 71 -8.25 -21.05 3.46
C ALA A 71 -6.86 -20.76 4.04
N LYS A 72 -6.25 -21.75 4.71
CA LYS A 72 -4.86 -21.63 5.20
C LYS A 72 -3.90 -21.27 4.06
N ASN A 73 -3.92 -22.03 2.97
CA ASN A 73 -3.02 -21.81 1.84
C ASN A 73 -3.24 -20.44 1.18
N PHE A 74 -4.50 -19.98 1.07
CA PHE A 74 -4.85 -18.66 0.57
C PHE A 74 -4.18 -17.55 1.39
N PHE A 75 -4.33 -17.59 2.73
CA PHE A 75 -3.74 -16.58 3.60
C PHE A 75 -2.21 -16.68 3.65
N GLU A 76 -1.63 -17.87 3.65
CA GLU A 76 -0.16 -18.04 3.57
C GLU A 76 0.40 -17.41 2.29
N ALA A 77 -0.22 -17.67 1.14
CA ALA A 77 0.17 -17.07 -0.14
C ALA A 77 0.03 -15.55 -0.13
N LYS A 78 -1.05 -15.01 0.44
CA LYS A 78 -1.28 -13.56 0.55
C LYS A 78 -0.23 -12.88 1.42
N ILE A 79 0.11 -13.48 2.57
CA ILE A 79 1.16 -12.97 3.46
C ILE A 79 2.51 -12.95 2.75
N GLU A 80 2.85 -13.99 2.00
CA GLU A 80 4.10 -14.04 1.24
C GLU A 80 4.16 -12.97 0.14
N GLN A 81 3.06 -12.74 -0.58
CA GLN A 81 2.97 -11.67 -1.59
C GLN A 81 3.20 -10.28 -0.98
N LEU A 82 2.53 -9.97 0.14
CA LEU A 82 2.70 -8.70 0.84
C LEU A 82 4.13 -8.50 1.35
N ARG A 83 4.77 -9.56 1.84
CA ARG A 83 6.18 -9.52 2.28
C ARG A 83 7.15 -9.26 1.13
N LYS A 84 6.91 -9.84 -0.05
CA LYS A 84 7.77 -9.63 -1.23
C LYS A 84 7.72 -8.19 -1.73
N ALA A 85 6.53 -7.60 -1.80
CA ALA A 85 6.35 -6.21 -2.21
C ALA A 85 7.10 -5.24 -1.26
N SER A 86 6.97 -5.44 0.06
CA SER A 86 7.68 -4.63 1.06
C SER A 86 9.20 -4.68 0.88
N LYS A 87 9.78 -5.88 0.69
CA LYS A 87 11.24 -6.03 0.55
C LYS A 87 11.80 -5.29 -0.66
N PHE A 88 11.12 -5.37 -1.79
CA PHE A 88 11.57 -4.70 -3.02
C PHE A 88 11.52 -3.17 -2.89
N GLU A 89 10.45 -2.63 -2.29
CA GLU A 89 10.35 -1.19 -2.02
C GLU A 89 11.44 -0.71 -1.04
N ASP A 90 11.73 -1.50 -0.01
CA ASP A 90 12.78 -1.20 0.97
C ASP A 90 14.18 -1.21 0.32
N GLU A 91 14.47 -2.17 -0.56
CA GLU A 91 15.73 -2.25 -1.31
C GLU A 91 15.94 -1.02 -2.22
N ILE A 92 14.92 -0.62 -2.98
CA ILE A 92 14.98 0.58 -3.84
C ILE A 92 15.24 1.83 -3.00
N ARG A 93 14.57 1.96 -1.85
CA ARG A 93 14.74 3.12 -0.98
C ARG A 93 16.16 3.20 -0.42
N MET A 94 16.71 2.06 0.01
CA MET A 94 18.09 2.00 0.51
C MET A 94 19.10 2.39 -0.57
N GLU A 95 18.95 1.90 -1.80
CA GLU A 95 19.85 2.24 -2.91
C GLU A 95 19.78 3.74 -3.27
N GLN A 96 18.58 4.33 -3.30
CA GLN A 96 18.41 5.76 -3.57
C GLN A 96 19.05 6.64 -2.48
N GLU A 97 18.91 6.26 -1.21
CA GLU A 97 19.54 6.96 -0.10
C GLU A 97 21.07 6.87 -0.13
N GLU A 98 21.62 5.70 -0.45
CA GLU A 98 23.07 5.49 -0.57
C GLU A 98 23.66 6.31 -1.71
N ARG A 99 23.04 6.27 -2.90
CA ARG A 99 23.47 7.10 -4.05
C ARG A 99 23.43 8.59 -3.73
N LYS A 100 22.39 9.05 -3.02
CA LYS A 100 22.28 10.46 -2.62
C LYS A 100 23.40 10.86 -1.65
N ARG A 101 23.69 10.03 -0.65
CA ARG A 101 24.80 10.28 0.29
C ARG A 101 26.15 10.35 -0.41
N GLU A 102 26.42 9.44 -1.34
CA GLU A 102 27.66 9.47 -2.11
C GLU A 102 27.80 10.74 -2.97
N GLU A 103 26.71 11.19 -3.59
CA GLU A 103 26.71 12.42 -4.40
C GLU A 103 26.96 13.66 -3.53
N GLU A 104 26.33 13.74 -2.35
CA GLU A 104 26.57 14.81 -1.37
C GLU A 104 28.01 14.81 -0.87
N GLU A 105 28.59 13.65 -0.57
CA GLU A 105 29.97 13.53 -0.10
C GLU A 105 30.97 13.88 -1.22
N LYS A 106 30.71 13.44 -2.46
CA LYS A 106 31.51 13.81 -3.63
C LYS A 106 31.42 15.32 -3.91
N ALA A 107 30.26 15.94 -3.76
CA ALA A 107 30.08 17.38 -3.90
C ALA A 107 30.84 18.16 -2.82
N ALA A 108 30.70 17.78 -1.55
CA ALA A 108 31.41 18.38 -0.43
C ALA A 108 32.93 18.26 -0.59
N ARG A 109 33.43 17.09 -1.02
CA ARG A 109 34.87 16.89 -1.28
C ARG A 109 35.38 17.78 -2.41
N ARG A 110 34.62 17.94 -3.50
CA ARG A 110 34.98 18.85 -4.61
C ARG A 110 35.04 20.31 -4.12
N GLU A 111 34.10 20.70 -3.27
CA GLU A 111 34.04 22.06 -2.72
C GLU A 111 35.20 22.36 -1.78
N GLN A 112 35.52 21.42 -0.88
CA GLN A 112 36.70 21.51 0.01
C GLN A 112 38.01 21.59 -0.78
N PHE A 113 38.14 20.81 -1.86
CA PHE A 113 39.33 20.88 -2.73
C PHE A 113 39.47 22.26 -3.38
N ARG A 114 38.37 22.83 -3.88
CA ARG A 114 38.35 24.16 -4.48
C ARG A 114 38.73 25.26 -3.48
N GLN A 115 38.23 25.19 -2.24
CA GLN A 115 38.59 26.14 -1.18
C GLN A 115 40.08 26.06 -0.82
N LYS A 116 40.63 24.86 -0.63
CA LYS A 116 42.06 24.69 -0.34
C LYS A 116 42.96 25.19 -1.47
N ALA A 117 42.60 24.93 -2.74
CA ALA A 117 43.33 25.44 -3.89
C ALA A 117 43.33 26.98 -3.95
N ALA A 118 42.23 27.63 -3.59
CA ALA A 118 42.13 29.09 -3.54
C ALA A 118 43.00 29.73 -2.43
N ILE A 119 43.30 29.00 -1.35
CA ILE A 119 44.13 29.48 -0.24
C ILE A 119 45.63 29.39 -0.57
N PHE A 120 46.06 28.37 -1.31
CA PHE A 120 47.47 28.15 -1.67
C PHE A 120 47.92 28.83 -2.98
N GLY A 121 47.02 29.53 -3.67
CA GLY A 121 47.29 30.22 -4.95
C GLY A 121 47.70 31.70 -4.84
N LYS A 122 48.09 32.17 -3.66
CA LYS A 122 48.71 33.49 -3.43
C LYS A 122 50.13 33.31 -2.94
#